data_AF-A0A531M603-F1
#
_entry.id   AF-A0A531M603-F1
#
_cell.length_a   1.000
_cell.length_b   1.000
_cell.length_c   1.000
_cell.angle_alpha   90.00
_cell.angle_beta   90.00
_cell.angle_gamma   90.00
#
_symmetry.space_group_name_H-M   'P 1'
#
loop_
_entity.id
_entity.type
_entity.pdbx_description
1 polymer ?
#
loop_
_entity_poly.entity_id
_entity_poly.type
_entity_poly.pdbx_seq_one_letter_code
_entity_poly.pdbx_strand_id
1 'polypeptide(L)'
;RLVGVLVQWAARKSPRVRFVALRLAIGNIHRPGALTPSVVLSLGRGLTLLVTLALIDGNLRRQISGNLPARAPNFFFVDIQGSEVDAFSALIAKEAPRGALAKVPMLRGRVMALNGVDVDKVKVPAEGAWVLKGDRGLTYDARQPENTTLTEGRWWPDNYAGEPLVSFSDKEGKEIGLKLG
;
A
#
# COMPACT_ATOMS: atom_id res chain seq x y z
N ARG A 1 -21.78 26.83 -4.78
CA ARG A 1 -23.06 27.58 -4.72
C ARG A 1 -23.24 28.26 -3.35
N LEU A 2 -23.18 27.52 -2.25
CA LEU A 2 -23.25 28.08 -0.89
C LEU A 2 -22.23 29.21 -0.63
N VAL A 3 -20.95 29.00 -0.96
CA VAL A 3 -19.90 30.02 -0.77
C VAL A 3 -20.20 31.31 -1.53
N GLY A 4 -20.67 31.22 -2.79
CA GLY A 4 -21.03 32.40 -3.58
C GLY A 4 -22.21 33.18 -2.97
N VAL A 5 -23.22 32.48 -2.46
CA VAL A 5 -24.35 33.09 -1.73
C VAL A 5 -23.88 33.74 -0.43
N LEU A 6 -22.95 33.10 0.29
CA LEU A 6 -22.39 33.61 1.55
C LEU A 6 -21.55 34.88 1.31
N VAL A 7 -20.75 34.91 0.24
CA VAL A 7 -20.02 36.11 -0.20
C VAL A 7 -20.97 37.25 -0.57
N GLN A 8 -22.06 36.94 -1.30
CA GLN A 8 -23.07 37.95 -1.64
C GLN A 8 -23.83 38.46 -0.42
N TRP A 9 -24.18 37.58 0.52
CA TRP A 9 -24.82 37.92 1.78
C TRP A 9 -23.91 38.80 2.64
N ALA A 10 -22.63 38.46 2.77
CA ALA A 10 -21.65 39.23 3.50
C ALA A 10 -21.42 40.62 2.85
N ALA A 11 -21.33 40.67 1.51
CA ALA A 11 -21.23 41.94 0.78
C ALA A 11 -22.47 42.83 0.97
N ARG A 12 -23.67 42.24 0.98
CA ARG A 12 -24.93 42.96 1.23
C ARG A 12 -25.03 43.50 2.67
N LYS A 13 -24.46 42.79 3.64
CA LYS A 13 -24.46 43.18 5.06
C LYS A 13 -23.29 44.13 5.43
N SER A 14 -22.41 44.43 4.48
CA SER A 14 -21.23 45.27 4.70
C SER A 14 -21.64 46.74 4.98
N PRO A 15 -20.99 47.43 5.94
CA PRO A 15 -21.28 48.82 6.25
C PRO A 15 -21.00 49.76 5.06
N ARG A 16 -21.73 50.87 4.98
CA ARG A 16 -21.57 51.84 3.89
C ARG A 16 -20.19 52.49 3.94
N VAL A 17 -19.36 52.15 2.98
CA VAL A 17 -18.03 52.74 2.78
C VAL A 17 -18.13 54.15 2.17
N ARG A 18 -17.32 55.08 2.71
CA ARG A 18 -17.25 56.48 2.23
C ARG A 18 -16.62 56.58 0.83
N PHE A 19 -15.73 55.66 0.47
CA PHE A 19 -15.02 55.66 -0.80
C PHE A 19 -15.93 55.15 -1.93
N VAL A 20 -16.15 55.99 -2.95
CA VAL A 20 -17.12 55.73 -4.04
C VAL A 20 -16.78 54.46 -4.83
N ALA A 21 -15.51 54.27 -5.17
CA ALA A 21 -15.05 53.11 -5.93
C ALA A 21 -15.32 51.79 -5.18
N LEU A 22 -15.05 51.77 -3.87
CA LEU A 22 -15.26 50.58 -3.04
C LEU A 22 -16.75 50.27 -2.85
N ARG A 23 -17.59 51.31 -2.72
CA ARG A 23 -19.05 51.18 -2.67
C ARG A 23 -19.62 50.56 -3.95
N LEU A 24 -19.12 51.01 -5.11
CA LEU A 24 -19.51 50.45 -6.41
C LEU A 24 -19.02 49.01 -6.59
N ALA A 25 -17.81 48.69 -6.14
CA ALA A 25 -17.27 47.33 -6.18
C ALA A 25 -18.11 46.35 -5.34
N ILE A 26 -18.43 46.72 -4.09
CA ILE A 26 -19.28 45.90 -3.21
C ILE A 26 -20.68 45.73 -3.79
N GLY A 27 -21.27 46.80 -4.34
CA GLY A 27 -22.58 46.73 -4.99
C GLY A 27 -22.63 45.76 -6.17
N ASN A 28 -21.56 45.70 -6.98
CA ASN A 28 -21.47 44.77 -8.11
C ASN A 28 -21.34 43.30 -7.69
N ILE A 29 -20.85 43.02 -6.48
CA ILE A 29 -20.69 41.65 -5.97
C ILE A 29 -22.04 41.02 -5.64
N HIS A 30 -22.98 41.77 -5.07
CA HIS A 30 -24.25 41.25 -4.54
C HIS A 30 -25.51 41.61 -5.36
N ARG A 31 -25.38 42.33 -6.48
CA ARG A 31 -26.54 42.70 -7.32
C ARG A 31 -27.22 41.46 -7.94
N PRO A 32 -28.53 41.51 -8.22
CA PRO A 32 -29.21 40.47 -9.01
C PRO A 32 -28.49 40.27 -10.34
N GLY A 33 -28.16 39.01 -10.68
CA GLY A 33 -27.38 38.68 -11.88
C GLY A 33 -25.86 38.90 -11.77
N ALA A 34 -25.31 39.15 -10.58
CA ALA A 34 -23.85 39.25 -10.40
C ALA A 34 -23.13 37.94 -10.77
N LEU A 35 -21.95 38.07 -11.38
CA LEU A 35 -21.10 36.93 -11.78
C LEU A 35 -20.39 36.23 -10.60
N THR A 36 -20.47 36.81 -9.39
CA THR A 36 -19.81 36.31 -8.18
C THR A 36 -19.99 34.80 -7.96
N PRO A 37 -21.20 34.20 -8.07
CA PRO A 37 -21.36 32.77 -7.84
C PRO A 37 -20.61 31.91 -8.87
N SER A 38 -20.58 32.33 -10.13
CA SER A 38 -19.89 31.62 -11.22
C SER A 38 -18.37 31.75 -11.11
N VAL A 39 -17.87 32.95 -10.80
CA VAL A 39 -16.42 33.19 -10.59
C VAL A 39 -15.90 32.42 -9.38
N VAL A 40 -16.62 32.47 -8.26
CA VAL A 40 -16.26 31.70 -7.05
C VAL A 40 -16.30 30.19 -7.30
N LEU A 41 -17.26 29.71 -8.09
CA LEU A 41 -17.32 28.30 -8.48
C LEU A 41 -16.15 27.88 -9.36
N SER A 42 -15.78 28.69 -10.35
CA SER A 42 -14.66 28.41 -11.27
C SER A 42 -13.33 28.40 -10.52
N LEU A 43 -13.05 29.46 -9.76
CA LEU A 43 -11.83 29.58 -8.95
C LEU A 43 -11.76 28.49 -7.88
N GLY A 44 -12.88 28.21 -7.21
CA GLY A 44 -12.97 27.15 -6.22
C GLY A 44 -12.60 25.78 -6.80
N ARG A 45 -13.10 25.44 -7.99
CA ARG A 45 -12.75 24.17 -8.68
C ARG A 45 -11.28 24.11 -9.06
N GLY A 46 -10.70 25.22 -9.54
CA GLY A 46 -9.27 25.30 -9.84
C GLY A 46 -8.41 25.05 -8.60
N LEU A 47 -8.74 25.70 -7.49
CA LEU A 47 -8.05 25.50 -6.22
C LEU A 47 -8.25 24.08 -5.68
N THR A 48 -9.47 23.54 -5.72
CA THR A 48 -9.75 22.15 -5.32
C THR A 48 -8.92 21.18 -6.12
N LEU A 49 -8.82 21.35 -7.44
CA LEU A 49 -7.99 20.49 -8.29
C LEU A 49 -6.52 20.54 -7.86
N LEU A 50 -5.95 21.73 -7.66
CA LEU A 50 -4.56 21.88 -7.22
C LEU A 50 -4.31 21.24 -5.84
N VAL A 51 -5.22 21.46 -4.88
CA VAL A 51 -5.12 20.85 -3.55
C VAL A 51 -5.23 19.33 -3.63
N THR A 52 -6.17 18.80 -4.41
CA THR A 52 -6.32 17.35 -4.62
C THR A 52 -5.06 16.75 -5.23
N LEU A 53 -4.47 17.38 -6.25
CA LEU A 53 -3.22 16.93 -6.85
C LEU A 53 -2.07 16.93 -5.83
N ALA A 54 -1.93 17.99 -5.04
CA ALA A 54 -0.90 18.08 -4.00
C ALA A 54 -1.07 16.99 -2.92
N LEU A 55 -2.32 16.69 -2.53
CA LEU A 55 -2.63 15.62 -1.59
C LEU A 55 -2.33 14.24 -2.16
N ILE A 56 -2.66 14.00 -3.43
CA ILE A 56 -2.35 12.75 -4.14
C ILE A 56 -0.84 12.55 -4.25
N ASP A 57 -0.09 13.55 -4.73
CA ASP A 57 1.37 13.48 -4.84
C ASP A 57 2.02 13.23 -3.46
N GLY A 58 1.58 13.97 -2.43
CA GLY A 58 2.06 13.75 -1.07
C GLY A 58 1.73 12.35 -0.53
N ASN A 59 0.56 11.80 -0.87
CA ASN A 59 0.20 10.43 -0.49
C ASN A 59 1.06 9.39 -1.22
N LEU A 60 1.21 9.51 -2.54
CA LEU A 60 2.04 8.62 -3.35
C LEU A 60 3.49 8.65 -2.90
N ARG A 61 4.06 9.84 -2.66
CA ARG A 61 5.42 9.96 -2.10
C ARG A 61 5.55 9.28 -0.76
N ARG A 62 4.59 9.44 0.16
CA ARG A 62 4.62 8.74 1.46
C ARG A 62 4.53 7.23 1.29
N GLN A 63 3.67 6.73 0.41
CA GLN A 63 3.53 5.30 0.17
C GLN A 63 4.78 4.70 -0.46
N ILE A 64 5.39 5.38 -1.44
CA ILE A 64 6.62 4.93 -2.08
C ILE A 64 7.80 5.00 -1.10
N SER A 65 7.99 6.15 -0.45
CA SER A 65 9.14 6.38 0.44
C SER A 65 9.04 5.59 1.75
N GLY A 66 7.83 5.39 2.28
CA GLY A 66 7.59 4.68 3.53
C GLY A 66 7.65 3.16 3.40
N ASN A 67 7.49 2.62 2.18
CA ASN A 67 7.56 1.18 1.92
C ASN A 67 8.94 0.72 1.43
N LEU A 68 9.88 1.63 1.16
CA LEU A 68 11.25 1.23 0.88
C LEU A 68 11.95 0.93 2.21
N PRO A 69 12.39 -0.33 2.45
CA PRO A 69 13.17 -0.64 3.62
C PRO A 69 14.40 0.27 3.68
N ALA A 70 14.76 0.76 4.86
CA ALA A 70 15.99 1.55 5.05
C ALA A 70 17.26 0.82 4.56
N ARG A 71 17.17 -0.50 4.38
CA ARG A 71 18.17 -1.36 3.74
C ARG A 71 17.49 -2.25 2.68
N ALA A 72 17.30 -1.71 1.48
CA ALA A 72 16.98 -2.56 0.32
C ALA A 72 18.27 -3.20 -0.22
N PRO A 73 18.26 -4.47 -0.65
CA PRO A 73 19.37 -5.06 -1.39
C PRO A 73 19.67 -4.23 -2.64
N ASN A 74 20.96 -4.06 -2.95
CA ASN A 74 21.40 -3.36 -4.17
C ASN A 74 21.13 -4.20 -5.43
N PHE A 75 21.14 -5.52 -5.28
CA PHE A 75 20.96 -6.49 -6.36
C PHE A 75 20.08 -7.64 -5.90
N PHE A 76 19.24 -8.14 -6.81
CA PHE A 76 18.45 -9.34 -6.64
C PHE A 76 18.78 -10.29 -7.78
N PHE A 77 19.09 -11.53 -7.42
CA PHE A 77 19.34 -12.60 -8.38
C PHE A 77 18.26 -13.66 -8.22
N VAL A 78 17.61 -14.02 -9.32
CA VAL A 78 16.50 -15.00 -9.37
C VAL A 78 16.88 -16.16 -10.28
N ASP A 79 16.15 -17.26 -10.19
CA ASP A 79 16.33 -18.46 -11.01
C ASP A 79 17.71 -19.15 -10.90
N ILE A 80 18.41 -18.95 -9.77
CA ILE A 80 19.63 -19.70 -9.46
C ILE A 80 19.24 -21.14 -9.10
N GLN A 81 19.71 -22.10 -9.90
CA GLN A 81 19.41 -23.50 -9.64
C GLN A 81 20.10 -23.97 -8.35
N GLY A 82 19.47 -24.90 -7.62
CA GLY A 82 19.98 -25.38 -6.33
C GLY A 82 21.43 -25.90 -6.39
N SER A 83 21.81 -26.53 -7.51
CA SER A 83 23.17 -27.02 -7.75
C SER A 83 24.19 -25.90 -8.03
N GLU A 84 23.76 -24.69 -8.38
CA GLU A 84 24.63 -23.57 -8.74
C GLU A 84 24.82 -22.58 -7.57
N VAL A 85 24.03 -22.68 -6.51
CA VAL A 85 24.02 -21.74 -5.38
C VAL A 85 25.42 -21.60 -4.75
N ASP A 86 26.14 -22.70 -4.58
CA ASP A 86 27.46 -22.68 -3.94
C ASP A 86 28.52 -22.05 -4.84
N ALA A 87 28.50 -22.36 -6.14
CA ALA A 87 29.39 -21.75 -7.12
C ALA A 87 29.14 -20.23 -7.24
N PHE A 88 27.86 -19.83 -7.26
CA PHE A 88 27.47 -18.42 -7.27
C PHE A 88 27.89 -17.70 -5.99
N SER A 89 27.71 -18.33 -4.83
CA SER A 89 28.14 -17.77 -3.54
C SER A 89 29.65 -17.53 -3.50
N ALA A 90 30.44 -18.47 -4.02
CA ALA A 90 31.89 -18.32 -4.12
C ALA A 90 32.30 -17.19 -5.09
N LEU A 91 31.59 -17.03 -6.21
CA LEU A 91 31.81 -15.92 -7.14
C LEU A 91 31.54 -14.57 -6.48
N ILE A 92 30.41 -14.42 -5.79
CA ILE A 92 30.07 -13.18 -5.09
C ILE A 92 31.08 -12.87 -3.98
N ALA A 93 31.52 -13.88 -3.23
CA ALA A 93 32.55 -13.69 -2.21
C ALA A 93 33.89 -13.18 -2.78
N LYS A 94 34.21 -13.56 -4.03
CA LYS A 94 35.42 -13.10 -4.73
C LYS A 94 35.26 -11.69 -5.30
N GLU A 95 34.17 -11.42 -6.01
CA GLU A 95 33.96 -10.14 -6.71
C GLU A 95 33.50 -9.02 -5.77
N ALA A 96 32.75 -9.36 -4.72
CA ALA A 96 32.20 -8.43 -3.74
C ALA A 96 32.46 -8.93 -2.30
N PRO A 97 33.73 -8.93 -1.83
CA PRO A 97 34.10 -9.48 -0.52
C PRO A 97 33.49 -8.72 0.67
N ARG A 98 33.04 -7.48 0.47
CA ARG A 98 32.30 -6.69 1.48
C ARG A 98 30.78 -6.74 1.31
N GLY A 99 30.28 -7.46 0.30
CA GLY A 99 28.86 -7.63 0.04
C GLY A 99 28.23 -8.62 1.03
N ALA A 100 27.02 -8.32 1.48
CA ALA A 100 26.20 -9.26 2.22
C ALA A 100 25.37 -10.09 1.23
N LEU A 101 25.51 -11.42 1.26
CA LEU A 101 24.74 -12.34 0.44
C LEU A 101 23.69 -13.03 1.32
N ALA A 102 22.41 -12.76 1.05
CA ALA A 102 21.30 -13.48 1.64
C ALA A 102 20.80 -14.52 0.64
N LYS A 103 20.76 -15.79 1.06
CA LYS A 103 20.23 -16.89 0.26
C LYS A 103 18.82 -17.21 0.75
N VAL A 104 17.84 -17.10 -0.14
CA VAL A 104 16.45 -17.41 0.19
C VAL A 104 15.99 -18.51 -0.76
N PRO A 105 15.94 -19.78 -0.30
CA PRO A 105 15.47 -20.87 -1.14
C PRO A 105 13.99 -20.68 -1.45
N MET A 106 13.61 -20.82 -2.73
CA MET A 106 12.23 -20.66 -3.16
C MET A 106 11.77 -21.89 -3.95
N LEU A 107 10.53 -22.28 -3.73
CA LEU A 107 9.80 -23.26 -4.54
C LEU A 107 8.43 -22.72 -4.89
N ARG A 108 7.82 -23.23 -5.96
CA ARG A 108 6.42 -22.94 -6.30
C ARG A 108 5.54 -24.07 -5.82
N GLY A 109 4.41 -23.72 -5.21
CA GLY A 109 3.39 -24.67 -4.79
C GLY A 109 2.00 -24.07 -4.89
N ARG A 110 0.98 -24.91 -4.86
CA ARG A 110 -0.42 -24.52 -4.93
C ARG A 110 -1.18 -25.16 -3.77
N VAL A 111 -2.13 -24.42 -3.20
CA VAL A 111 -3.05 -24.98 -2.20
C VAL A 111 -4.09 -25.84 -2.93
N MET A 112 -4.12 -27.13 -2.63
CA MET A 112 -5.06 -28.07 -3.25
C MET A 112 -6.29 -28.33 -2.36
N ALA A 113 -6.12 -28.25 -1.03
CA ALA A 113 -7.20 -28.42 -0.07
C ALA A 113 -6.96 -27.55 1.15
N LEU A 114 -8.06 -27.12 1.79
CA LEU A 114 -8.06 -26.44 3.08
C LEU A 114 -8.92 -27.26 4.05
N ASN A 115 -8.35 -27.68 5.19
CA ASN A 115 -9.02 -28.54 6.19
C ASN A 115 -9.66 -29.80 5.57
N GLY A 116 -8.98 -30.42 4.60
CA GLY A 116 -9.47 -31.61 3.89
C GLY A 116 -10.54 -31.35 2.83
N VAL A 117 -10.95 -30.10 2.61
CA VAL A 117 -11.90 -29.71 1.56
C VAL A 117 -11.14 -29.14 0.36
N ASP A 118 -11.41 -29.68 -0.83
CA ASP A 118 -10.88 -29.18 -2.09
C ASP A 118 -11.12 -27.67 -2.24
N VAL A 119 -10.10 -26.91 -2.61
CA VAL A 119 -10.17 -25.44 -2.75
C VAL A 119 -11.29 -24.96 -3.66
N ASP A 120 -11.70 -25.74 -4.66
CA ASP A 120 -12.80 -25.40 -5.56
C ASP A 120 -14.17 -25.41 -4.86
N LYS A 121 -14.27 -26.13 -3.74
CA LYS A 121 -15.49 -26.26 -2.93
C LYS A 121 -15.46 -25.41 -1.66
N VAL A 122 -14.31 -24.85 -1.30
CA VAL A 122 -14.18 -23.99 -0.12
C VAL A 122 -14.82 -22.63 -0.40
N LYS A 123 -15.71 -22.20 0.50
CA LYS A 123 -16.27 -20.84 0.48
C LYS A 123 -15.45 -19.94 1.39
N VAL A 124 -14.59 -19.11 0.79
CA VAL A 124 -13.88 -18.02 1.48
C VAL A 124 -14.43 -16.66 1.04
N PRO A 125 -14.27 -15.60 1.86
CA PRO A 125 -14.56 -14.23 1.45
C PRO A 125 -13.81 -13.84 0.16
N ALA A 126 -14.36 -12.90 -0.61
CA ALA A 126 -13.77 -12.47 -1.87
C ALA A 126 -12.35 -11.91 -1.67
N GLU A 127 -12.12 -11.29 -0.52
CA GLU A 127 -10.84 -10.75 -0.07
C GLU A 127 -9.78 -11.83 0.14
N GLY A 128 -10.16 -13.04 0.54
CA GLY A 128 -9.24 -14.18 0.77
C GLY A 128 -9.19 -15.18 -0.39
N ALA A 129 -10.11 -15.11 -1.34
CA ALA A 129 -10.21 -16.06 -2.45
C ALA A 129 -8.96 -16.12 -3.33
N TRP A 130 -8.19 -15.04 -3.41
CA TRP A 130 -6.95 -15.02 -4.18
C TRP A 130 -5.91 -15.97 -3.57
N VAL A 131 -5.84 -16.11 -2.24
CA VAL A 131 -4.86 -16.93 -1.50
C VAL A 131 -4.86 -18.38 -1.97
N LEU A 132 -6.05 -18.93 -2.22
CA LEU A 132 -6.26 -20.31 -2.66
C LEU A 132 -6.11 -20.50 -4.18
N LYS A 133 -5.95 -19.41 -4.95
CA LYS A 133 -5.88 -19.44 -6.41
C LYS A 133 -4.45 -19.26 -6.90
N GLY A 134 -4.06 -20.14 -7.83
CA GLY A 134 -2.78 -20.08 -8.54
C GLY A 134 -1.58 -20.58 -7.73
N ASP A 135 -0.40 -20.45 -8.33
CA ASP A 135 0.85 -20.91 -7.73
C ASP A 135 1.45 -19.80 -6.85
N ARG A 136 2.02 -20.23 -5.73
CA ARG A 136 2.61 -19.37 -4.69
C ARG A 136 4.08 -19.70 -4.51
N GLY A 137 4.87 -18.65 -4.33
CA GLY A 137 6.24 -18.78 -3.85
C GLY A 137 6.22 -19.19 -2.39
N LEU A 138 6.89 -20.30 -2.09
CA LEU A 138 7.12 -20.80 -0.74
C LEU A 138 8.63 -20.81 -0.50
N THR A 139 9.04 -20.46 0.71
CA THR A 139 10.40 -20.70 1.19
C THR A 139 10.41 -21.95 2.05
N TYR A 140 11.49 -22.72 1.95
CA TYR A 140 11.73 -23.92 2.76
C TYR A 140 12.97 -23.74 3.65
N ASP A 141 13.32 -22.49 3.97
CA ASP A 141 14.38 -22.21 4.93
C ASP A 141 14.02 -22.80 6.30
N ALA A 142 14.99 -23.49 6.91
CA ALA A 142 14.81 -24.09 8.24
C ALA A 142 14.65 -23.01 9.32
N ARG A 143 15.33 -21.86 9.13
CA ARG A 143 15.35 -20.77 10.11
C ARG A 143 14.29 -19.72 9.79
N GLN A 144 13.78 -19.08 10.83
CA GLN A 144 12.88 -17.94 10.68
C GLN A 144 13.59 -16.79 9.92
N PRO A 145 12.99 -16.25 8.85
CA PRO A 145 13.56 -15.10 8.15
C PRO A 145 13.70 -13.88 9.09
N GLU A 146 14.85 -13.19 9.00
CA GLU A 146 15.15 -12.04 9.87
C GLU A 146 14.15 -10.89 9.74
N ASN A 147 13.49 -10.78 8.58
CA ASN A 147 12.50 -9.75 8.26
C ASN A 147 11.06 -10.16 8.60
N THR A 148 10.87 -11.28 9.31
CA THR A 148 9.55 -11.78 9.70
C THR A 148 9.35 -11.70 11.20
N THR A 149 8.22 -11.16 11.64
CA THR A 149 7.78 -11.23 13.03
C THR A 149 6.74 -12.35 13.17
N LEU A 150 6.98 -13.30 14.07
CA LEU A 150 6.04 -14.36 14.37
C LEU A 150 4.90 -13.79 15.22
N THR A 151 3.68 -13.75 14.68
CA THR A 151 2.51 -13.18 15.36
C THR A 151 1.81 -14.19 16.26
N GLU A 152 1.72 -15.45 15.83
CA GLU A 152 1.05 -16.52 16.56
C GLU A 152 1.86 -17.84 16.46
N GLY A 153 1.79 -18.66 17.51
CA GLY A 153 2.45 -19.98 17.54
C GLY A 153 3.91 -19.93 18.00
N ARG A 154 4.67 -20.98 17.65
CA ARG A 154 6.12 -21.09 17.92
C ARG A 154 6.82 -21.59 16.67
N TRP A 155 7.99 -21.03 16.37
CA TRP A 155 8.83 -21.55 15.30
C TRP A 155 9.30 -22.97 15.65
N TRP A 156 9.41 -23.83 14.63
CA TRP A 156 9.87 -25.20 14.82
C TRP A 156 11.36 -25.25 15.15
N PRO A 157 11.83 -26.29 15.85
CA PRO A 157 13.26 -26.49 16.08
C PRO A 157 13.98 -26.93 14.79
N ASP A 158 15.29 -26.69 14.70
CA ASP A 158 16.11 -27.01 13.50
C ASP A 158 16.09 -28.50 13.11
N ASN A 159 15.83 -29.39 14.07
CA ASN A 159 15.77 -30.84 13.88
C ASN A 159 14.35 -31.40 13.90
N TYR A 160 13.35 -30.57 13.57
CA TYR A 160 11.96 -31.00 13.52
C TYR A 160 11.76 -32.09 12.45
N ALA A 161 11.26 -33.26 12.89
CA ALA A 161 11.03 -34.43 12.04
C ALA A 161 9.58 -34.94 12.12
N GLY A 162 8.66 -34.09 12.58
CA GLY A 162 7.23 -34.41 12.67
C GLY A 162 6.49 -34.19 11.34
N GLU A 163 5.18 -33.98 11.45
CA GLU A 163 4.33 -33.64 10.30
C GLU A 163 4.77 -32.30 9.67
N PRO A 164 4.83 -32.18 8.34
CA PRO A 164 5.25 -30.94 7.68
C PRO A 164 4.48 -29.71 8.19
N LEU A 165 5.20 -28.78 8.81
CA LEU A 165 4.65 -27.53 9.30
C LEU A 165 4.77 -26.44 8.24
N VAL A 166 3.83 -25.50 8.25
CA VAL A 166 3.83 -24.35 7.34
C VAL A 166 3.64 -23.09 8.16
N SER A 167 4.53 -22.12 7.96
CA SER A 167 4.30 -20.74 8.42
C SER A 167 3.51 -19.99 7.35
N PHE A 168 2.49 -19.24 7.78
CA PHE A 168 1.58 -18.52 6.89
C PHE A 168 1.50 -17.05 7.29
N SER A 169 1.31 -16.17 6.31
CA SER A 169 1.16 -14.74 6.59
C SER A 169 -0.12 -14.46 7.37
N ASP A 170 -0.02 -13.65 8.42
CA ASP A 170 -1.09 -13.37 9.39
C ASP A 170 -2.39 -12.88 8.72
N LYS A 171 -2.27 -11.92 7.80
CA LYS A 171 -3.40 -11.30 7.13
C LYS A 171 -4.11 -12.31 6.22
N GLU A 172 -3.35 -12.96 5.34
CA GLU A 172 -3.85 -13.96 4.40
C GLU A 172 -4.50 -15.12 5.15
N GLY A 173 -3.89 -15.57 6.27
CA GLY A 173 -4.44 -16.63 7.11
C GLY A 173 -5.81 -16.26 7.67
N LYS A 174 -5.95 -15.03 8.20
CA LYS A 174 -7.23 -14.51 8.70
C LYS A 174 -8.29 -14.39 7.60
N GLU A 175 -7.90 -13.97 6.40
CA GLU A 175 -8.81 -13.83 5.26
C GLU A 175 -9.42 -15.17 4.82
N ILE A 176 -8.71 -16.28 4.97
CA ILE A 176 -9.21 -17.64 4.68
C ILE A 176 -9.68 -18.39 5.93
N GLY A 177 -9.69 -17.75 7.10
CA GLY A 177 -10.15 -18.35 8.35
C GLY A 177 -9.25 -19.46 8.89
N LEU A 178 -7.96 -19.46 8.52
CA LEU A 178 -6.97 -20.37 9.09
C LEU A 178 -6.82 -20.13 10.60
N LYS A 179 -6.60 -21.22 11.32
CA LYS A 179 -6.27 -21.23 12.75
C LYS A 179 -5.03 -22.07 12.97
N LEU A 180 -4.29 -21.79 14.04
CA LEU A 180 -3.23 -22.68 14.49
C LEU A 180 -3.82 -24.04 14.89
N GLY A 181 -3.12 -25.10 14.49
CA GLY A 181 -3.46 -26.50 14.76
C GLY A 181 -2.19 -27.29 15.03
#